data_AF-A0AAJ1ST09-F1
#
_entry.id   AF-A0AAJ1ST09-F1
#
_cell.length_a   1.000
_cell.length_b   1.000
_cell.length_c   1.000
_cell.angle_alpha   90.00
_cell.angle_beta   90.00
_cell.angle_gamma   90.00
#
_symmetry.space_group_name_H-M   'P 1'
#
loop_
_entity.id
_entity.type
_entity.pdbx_description
1 polymer ?
#
loop_
_entity_poly.entity_id
_entity_poly.type
_entity_poly.pdbx_seq_one_letter_code
_entity_poly.pdbx_strand_id
1 'polypeptide(L)' 'VFIDSPLTMLVTAIASILMVAGWYACRHRIRHIAETRDGYTGKAPVIANRMPIS' A
#
# COMPACT_ATOMS: atom_id res chain seq x y z
N VAL A 1 7.04 21.32 -17.54
CA VAL A 1 5.64 20.84 -17.50
C VAL A 1 4.95 21.23 -16.20
N PHE A 2 5.47 20.95 -14.99
CA PHE A 2 4.83 21.36 -13.72
C PHE A 2 5.58 22.43 -12.89
N ILE A 3 6.66 23.01 -13.43
CA ILE A 3 7.47 24.04 -12.72
C ILE A 3 7.16 25.46 -13.24
N ASP A 4 6.44 25.55 -14.35
CA ASP A 4 6.21 26.79 -15.09
C ASP A 4 5.18 27.72 -14.41
N SER A 5 4.41 27.20 -13.44
CA SER A 5 3.45 27.97 -12.64
C SER A 5 3.67 27.78 -11.13
N PRO A 6 3.91 28.86 -10.36
CA PRO A 6 4.23 28.78 -8.93
C PRO A 6 3.10 28.15 -8.10
N LEU A 7 1.84 28.27 -8.54
CA LEU A 7 0.71 27.64 -7.87
C LEU A 7 0.75 26.11 -8.01
N THR A 8 1.06 25.60 -9.20
CA THR A 8 1.14 24.15 -9.42
C THR A 8 2.25 23.52 -8.58
N MET A 9 3.39 24.19 -8.43
CA MET A 9 4.48 23.72 -7.56
C MET A 9 4.04 23.64 -6.09
N LEU A 10 3.32 24.65 -5.59
CA LEU A 10 2.82 24.67 -4.22
C LEU A 10 1.81 23.54 -3.97
N VAL A 11 0.88 23.32 -4.90
CA VAL A 11 -0.11 22.25 -4.78
C VAL A 11 0.58 20.89 -4.78
N THR A 12 1.54 20.66 -5.68
CA THR A 12 2.31 19.42 -5.70
C THR A 12 3.08 19.21 -4.40
N ALA A 13 3.74 20.25 -3.87
CA ALA A 13 4.46 20.16 -2.61
C ALA A 13 3.54 19.79 -1.44
N ILE A 14 2.38 20.45 -1.33
CA ILE A 14 1.38 20.13 -0.30
C ILE A 14 0.86 18.71 -0.47
N ALA A 15 0.50 18.31 -1.69
CA ALA A 15 0.01 16.96 -1.97
C ALA A 15 1.05 15.90 -1.59
N SER A 16 2.32 16.11 -1.91
CA SER A 16 3.41 15.22 -1.51
C SER A 16 3.55 15.12 0.02
N ILE A 17 3.52 16.25 0.73
CA ILE A 17 3.58 16.27 2.20
C ILE A 17 2.39 15.52 2.80
N LEU A 18 1.17 15.79 2.33
CA LEU A 18 -0.04 15.13 2.80
C LEU A 18 -0.04 13.62 2.51
N MET A 19 0.49 13.19 1.36
CA MET A 19 0.64 11.77 1.03
C MET A 19 1.55 11.07 2.05
N VAL A 20 2.71 11.66 2.34
CA VAL A 20 3.66 11.10 3.32
C VAL A 20 3.05 11.12 4.72
N ALA A 21 2.46 12.23 5.15
CA ALA A 21 1.81 12.33 6.46
C ALA A 21 0.67 11.33 6.62
N GLY A 22 -0.17 11.18 5.59
CA GLY A 22 -1.26 10.21 5.55
C GLY A 22 -0.76 8.76 5.66
N TRP A 23 0.38 8.44 5.04
CA TRP A 23 1.04 7.15 5.22
C TRP A 23 1.46 6.91 6.68
N TYR A 24 2.12 7.89 7.31
CA TYR A 24 2.54 7.77 8.72
C TYR A 24 1.35 7.68 9.69
N ALA A 25 0.22 8.32 9.37
CA ALA A 25 -0.99 8.18 10.17
C ALA A 25 -1.60 6.77 10.03
N CYS A 26 -1.58 6.19 8.82
CA CYS A 26 -2.22 4.90 8.54
C CYS A 26 -1.34 3.67 8.82
N ARG A 27 0.00 3.80 8.80
CA ARG A 27 0.94 2.67 8.90
C ARG A 27 0.69 1.75 10.09
N HIS A 28 0.34 2.30 11.25
CA HIS A 28 0.11 1.50 12.46
C HIS A 28 -1.15 0.65 12.34
N ARG A 29 -2.22 1.23 11.76
CA ARG A 29 -3.47 0.50 11.50
C ARG A 29 -3.26 -0.64 10.51
N ILE A 30 -2.48 -0.40 9.45
CA ILE A 30 -2.14 -1.44 8.47
C ILE A 30 -1.37 -2.58 9.15
N ARG A 31 -0.38 -2.25 10.00
CA ARG A 31 0.37 -3.26 10.75
C ARG A 31 -0.53 -4.11 11.65
N HIS A 32 -1.41 -3.46 12.42
CA HIS A 32 -2.37 -4.17 13.27
C HIS A 32 -3.29 -5.11 12.47
N ILE A 33 -3.78 -4.67 11.31
CA ILE A 33 -4.60 -5.51 10.42
C ILE A 33 -3.79 -6.70 9.88
N ALA A 34 -2.52 -6.50 9.55
CA ALA A 34 -1.63 -7.55 9.11
C ALA A 34 -1.35 -8.57 10.23
N GLU A 35 -1.05 -8.10 11.44
CA GLU A 35 -0.88 -8.93 12.64
C GLU A 35 -2.15 -9.78 12.92
N THR A 36 -3.34 -9.19 12.79
CA THR A 36 -4.62 -9.91 12.98
C THR A 36 -4.83 -11.03 11.94
N ARG A 37 -4.18 -10.93 10.79
CA ARG A 37 -4.29 -11.88 9.67
C ARG A 37 -3.02 -12.69 9.47
N ASP A 38 -2.08 -12.62 10.40
CA ASP A 38 -0.85 -13.38 10.28
C ASP A 38 -1.17 -14.88 10.30
N GLY A 39 -0.66 -15.62 9.32
CA GLY A 39 -1.01 -17.02 9.08
C GLY A 39 -2.39 -17.29 8.46
N TYR A 40 -3.18 -16.28 8.10
CA TYR A 40 -4.47 -16.48 7.41
C TYR A 40 -4.28 -16.75 5.91
N THR A 41 -4.51 -17.99 5.46
CA THR A 41 -4.33 -18.42 4.06
C THR A 41 -5.60 -18.36 3.21
N GLY A 42 -6.67 -17.70 3.69
CA GLY A 42 -7.98 -17.67 3.03
C GLY A 42 -8.95 -18.75 3.54
N LYS A 43 -10.19 -18.73 3.03
CA LYS A 43 -11.24 -19.69 3.41
C LYS A 43 -11.11 -21.05 2.70
N ALA A 44 -10.45 -21.06 1.55
CA ALA A 44 -10.22 -22.26 0.76
C ALA A 44 -8.78 -22.73 0.98
N PRO A 45 -8.53 -24.05 1.02
CA PRO A 45 -7.17 -24.57 1.13
C PRO A 45 -6.35 -24.17 -0.10
N VAL A 46 -5.09 -23.79 0.12
CA VAL A 46 -4.12 -23.59 -0.97
C VAL A 46 -3.74 -24.96 -1.52
N ILE A 47 -4.29 -25.35 -2.66
CA ILE A 47 -3.95 -26.60 -3.35
C ILE A 47 -2.85 -26.27 -4.37
N ALA A 48 -1.64 -26.76 -4.13
CA ALA A 48 -0.55 -26.63 -5.10
C ALA A 48 -0.91 -27.40 -6.38
N ASN A 49 -0.89 -26.73 -7.53
CA ASN A 49 -0.98 -27.39 -8.83
C ASN A 49 0.28 -28.25 -9.03
N ARG A 50 0.17 -29.57 -8.88
CA ARG A 50 1.28 -30.47 -9.20
C ARG A 50 1.42 -30.51 -10.72
N MET A 51 2.60 -30.14 -11.21
CA MET A 51 2.92 -30.32 -12.63
C MET A 51 3.01 -31.82 -12.90
N PRO A 52 2.35 -32.36 -13.95
CA PRO A 52 2.47 -33.78 -14.27
C PRO A 52 3.92 -34.05 -14.72
N ILE A 53 4.61 -34.93 -14.00
CA ILE A 53 5.87 -35.52 -14.47
C ILE A 53 5.50 -36.55 -15.54
N SER A 54 5.81 -36.23 -16.80
CA SER A 54 5.70 -37.13 -17.96
C SER A 54 6.73 -38.25 -17.90
#